data_AF-A0A927GLJ3-F1
#
_entry.id   AF-A0A927GLJ3-F1
#
_cell.length_a   1.000
_cell.length_b   1.000
_cell.length_c   1.000
_cell.angle_alpha   90.00
_cell.angle_beta   90.00
_cell.angle_gamma   90.00
#
_symmetry.space_group_name_H-M   'P 1'
#
loop_
_entity.id
_entity.type
_entity.pdbx_description
1 polymer ?
#
loop_
_entity_poly.entity_id
_entity_poly.type
_entity_poly.pdbx_seq_one_letter_code
_entity_poly.pdbx_strand_id
1 'polypeptide(L)'
;MARFLLHLALLTLGLAALIYLLKLQFGPPVVHPYASCVLLLLAVLTGGTYYLTARVTAVKKDYFIAAYFGGVVVRFLGSLLVLGLYLYRAGGVRDTGTMSLLITFFLLYFLYAGFEIWAILSNLRPFSKSG
;
A
#
# COMPACT_ATOMS: atom_id res chain seq x y z
N MET A 1 -4.79 15.05 -7.66
CA MET A 1 -5.75 14.41 -6.73
C MET A 1 -6.64 13.39 -7.45
N ALA A 2 -7.67 13.80 -8.20
CA ALA A 2 -8.65 12.84 -8.76
C ALA A 2 -8.04 11.73 -9.63
N ARG A 3 -7.09 12.07 -10.52
CA ARG A 3 -6.38 11.06 -11.33
C ARG A 3 -5.62 10.05 -10.47
N PHE A 4 -4.87 10.50 -9.46
CA PHE A 4 -4.15 9.59 -8.57
C PHE A 4 -5.10 8.63 -7.83
N LEU A 5 -6.18 9.17 -7.25
CA LEU A 5 -7.18 8.37 -6.56
C LEU A 5 -7.87 7.37 -7.51
N LEU A 6 -8.11 7.73 -8.76
CA LEU A 6 -8.61 6.81 -9.78
C LEU A 6 -7.63 5.66 -10.05
N HIS A 7 -6.34 5.95 -10.27
CA HIS A 7 -5.34 4.90 -10.50
C HIS A 7 -5.15 4.00 -9.26
N LEU A 8 -5.20 4.60 -8.06
CA LEU A 8 -5.17 3.86 -6.80
C LEU A 8 -6.40 2.95 -6.67
N ALA A 9 -7.58 3.45 -7.01
CA ALA A 9 -8.81 2.66 -7.00
C ALA A 9 -8.76 1.53 -8.03
N LEU A 10 -8.28 1.79 -9.25
CA LEU A 10 -8.11 0.78 -10.29
C LEU A 10 -7.12 -0.32 -9.86
N LEU A 11 -5.97 0.07 -9.29
CA LEU A 11 -5.01 -0.90 -8.74
C LEU A 11 -5.65 -1.73 -7.63
N THR A 12 -6.30 -1.07 -6.67
CA THR A 12 -6.92 -1.74 -5.52
C THR A 12 -8.04 -2.69 -5.96
N LEU A 13 -8.88 -2.28 -6.91
CA LEU A 13 -9.94 -3.12 -7.46
C LEU A 13 -9.37 -4.30 -8.27
N GLY A 14 -8.32 -4.07 -9.06
CA GLY A 14 -7.62 -5.13 -9.79
C GLY A 14 -7.02 -6.17 -8.85
N LEU A 15 -6.36 -5.73 -7.78
CA LEU A 15 -5.82 -6.62 -6.75
C LEU A 15 -6.92 -7.31 -5.93
N ALA A 16 -8.03 -6.64 -5.64
CA ALA A 16 -9.19 -7.25 -4.99
C ALA A 16 -9.79 -8.38 -5.85
N ALA A 17 -9.95 -8.14 -7.15
CA ALA A 17 -10.41 -9.15 -8.10
C ALA A 17 -9.44 -10.34 -8.17
N LEU A 18 -8.13 -10.07 -8.24
CA LEU A 18 -7.11 -11.13 -8.22
C LEU A 18 -7.16 -11.97 -6.94
N ILE A 19 -7.22 -11.32 -5.77
CA ILE A 19 -7.35 -12.02 -4.48
C ILE A 19 -8.63 -12.85 -4.44
N TYR A 20 -9.74 -12.32 -4.96
CA TYR A 20 -11.02 -13.04 -5.02
C TYR A 20 -10.94 -14.29 -5.91
N LEU A 21 -10.36 -14.17 -7.11
CA LEU A 21 -10.16 -15.30 -8.02
C LEU A 21 -9.24 -16.38 -7.40
N LEU A 22 -8.14 -15.95 -6.76
CA LEU A 22 -7.25 -16.87 -6.06
C LEU A 22 -7.95 -17.58 -4.88
N LYS A 23 -8.81 -16.86 -4.13
CA LYS A 23 -9.64 -17.45 -3.06
C LYS A 23 -10.58 -18.53 -3.61
N LEU A 24 -11.21 -18.29 -4.76
CA LEU A 24 -12.11 -19.26 -5.39
C LEU A 24 -11.38 -20.53 -5.84
N GLN A 25 -10.17 -20.40 -6.37
CA GLN A 25 -9.44 -21.52 -6.96
C GLN A 25 -8.64 -22.34 -5.95
N PHE A 26 -8.03 -21.69 -4.96
CA PHE A 26 -7.07 -22.35 -4.04
C PHE A 26 -7.54 -22.39 -2.58
N GLY A 27 -8.58 -21.64 -2.24
CA GLY A 27 -9.17 -21.63 -0.90
C GLY A 27 -8.30 -20.99 0.20
N PRO A 28 -8.70 -21.16 1.47
CA PRO A 28 -8.04 -20.58 2.65
C PRO A 28 -6.57 -20.98 2.91
N PRO A 29 -6.06 -22.15 2.50
CA PRO A 29 -4.67 -22.51 2.77
C PRO A 29 -3.67 -21.62 2.02
N VAL A 30 -4.04 -21.16 0.81
CA VAL A 30 -3.19 -20.34 -0.05
C VAL A 30 -3.49 -18.86 0.12
N VAL A 31 -4.76 -18.48 0.23
CA VAL A 31 -5.14 -17.08 0.43
C VAL A 31 -5.73 -16.87 1.80
N HIS A 32 -4.99 -16.14 2.63
CA HIS A 32 -5.44 -15.85 3.99
C HIS A 32 -6.78 -15.10 4.00
N PRO A 33 -7.72 -15.42 4.90
CA PRO A 33 -8.99 -14.71 5.02
C PRO A 33 -8.81 -13.18 5.12
N TYR A 34 -7.84 -12.73 5.92
CA TYR A 34 -7.51 -11.30 6.11
C TYR A 34 -6.75 -10.63 4.96
N ALA A 35 -6.45 -11.31 3.85
CA ALA A 35 -5.79 -10.71 2.68
C ALA A 35 -6.51 -9.43 2.19
N SER A 36 -7.85 -9.46 2.17
CA SER A 36 -8.69 -8.32 1.78
C SER A 36 -8.58 -7.15 2.76
N CYS A 37 -8.42 -7.43 4.06
CA CYS A 37 -8.21 -6.39 5.07
C CYS A 37 -6.83 -5.74 4.92
N VAL A 38 -5.80 -6.52 4.62
CA VAL A 38 -4.44 -6.00 4.34
C VAL A 38 -4.44 -5.11 3.10
N LEU A 39 -5.13 -5.54 2.04
CA LEU A 39 -5.31 -4.73 0.83
C LEU A 39 -5.95 -3.37 1.15
N LEU A 40 -7.07 -3.36 1.87
CA LEU A 40 -7.76 -2.14 2.27
C LEU A 40 -6.88 -1.25 3.14
N LEU A 41 -6.18 -1.82 4.13
CA LEU A 41 -5.26 -1.09 4.99
C LEU A 41 -4.19 -0.36 4.17
N LEU A 42 -3.54 -1.06 3.24
CA LEU A 42 -2.50 -0.47 2.39
C LEU A 42 -3.06 0.59 1.46
N ALA A 43 -4.25 0.37 0.88
CA ALA A 43 -4.93 1.37 0.06
C ALA A 43 -5.23 2.66 0.83
N VAL A 44 -5.75 2.53 2.06
CA VAL A 44 -6.04 3.67 2.94
C VAL A 44 -4.77 4.39 3.35
N LEU A 45 -3.72 3.66 3.74
CA LEU A 45 -2.43 4.27 4.10
C LEU A 45 -1.83 5.02 2.90
N THR A 46 -1.76 4.41 1.72
CA THR A 46 -1.23 5.06 0.51
C THR A 46 -2.06 6.27 0.08
N GLY A 47 -3.39 6.19 0.15
CA GLY A 47 -4.26 7.34 -0.13
C GLY A 47 -4.07 8.47 0.88
N GLY A 48 -3.96 8.12 2.16
CA GLY A 48 -3.77 9.06 3.27
C GLY A 48 -2.40 9.74 3.23
N THR A 49 -1.32 8.99 2.97
CA THR A 49 0.03 9.56 2.84
C THR A 49 0.10 10.49 1.64
N TYR A 50 -0.43 10.09 0.49
CA TYR A 50 -0.50 10.97 -0.68
C TYR A 50 -1.30 12.25 -0.40
N TYR A 51 -2.43 12.14 0.29
CA TYR A 51 -3.23 13.30 0.67
C TYR A 51 -2.44 14.26 1.56
N LEU A 52 -1.73 13.73 2.55
CA LEU A 52 -0.88 14.51 3.44
C LEU A 52 0.28 15.16 2.67
N THR A 53 0.98 14.41 1.83
CA THR A 53 2.07 14.94 0.99
C THR A 53 1.57 16.07 0.09
N ALA A 54 0.42 15.92 -0.55
CA ALA A 54 -0.16 16.96 -1.39
C ALA A 54 -0.56 18.21 -0.59
N ARG A 55 -1.11 18.05 0.62
CA ARG A 55 -1.46 19.17 1.51
C ARG A 55 -0.22 19.94 1.98
N VAL A 56 0.83 19.25 2.40
CA VAL A 56 2.08 19.87 2.85
C VAL A 56 2.77 20.60 1.69
N THR A 57 2.85 19.95 0.52
CA THR A 57 3.47 20.53 -0.68
C THR A 57 2.71 21.74 -1.22
N ALA A 58 1.39 21.80 -1.03
CA ALA A 58 0.58 22.95 -1.40
C ALA A 58 0.90 24.20 -0.57
N VAL A 59 1.39 24.04 0.67
CA VAL A 59 1.83 25.16 1.53
C VAL A 59 3.25 25.58 1.16
N LYS A 60 4.18 24.62 1.04
CA LYS A 60 5.57 24.89 0.64
C LYS A 60 6.15 23.73 -0.17
N LYS A 61 6.56 24.00 -1.41
CA LYS A 61 7.06 23.00 -2.36
C LYS A 61 8.36 22.33 -1.90
N ASP A 62 9.21 23.06 -1.16
CA ASP A 62 10.52 22.56 -0.71
C ASP A 62 10.40 21.37 0.27
N TYR A 63 9.25 21.20 0.91
CA TYR A 63 8.99 20.09 1.83
C TYR A 63 8.49 18.83 1.11
N PHE A 64 8.41 18.81 -0.22
CA PHE A 64 7.93 17.64 -0.97
C PHE A 64 8.70 16.37 -0.60
N ILE A 65 10.03 16.44 -0.58
CA ILE A 65 10.90 15.30 -0.26
C ILE A 65 10.62 14.81 1.17
N ALA A 66 10.62 15.73 2.14
CA ALA A 66 10.36 15.39 3.54
C ALA A 66 8.96 14.79 3.75
N ALA A 67 7.94 15.35 3.09
CA ALA A 67 6.56 14.88 3.19
C ALA A 67 6.36 13.52 2.50
N TYR A 68 7.08 13.25 1.41
CA TYR A 68 7.06 11.95 0.76
C TYR A 68 7.74 10.88 1.61
N PHE A 69 8.99 11.10 2.04
CA PHE A 69 9.70 10.13 2.87
C PHE A 69 9.00 9.92 4.22
N GLY A 70 8.44 10.98 4.80
CA GLY A 70 7.56 10.88 5.97
C GLY A 70 6.35 9.98 5.71
N GLY A 71 5.69 10.14 4.55
CA GLY A 71 4.60 9.27 4.11
C GLY A 71 5.03 7.81 3.98
N VAL A 72 6.18 7.54 3.35
CA VAL A 72 6.75 6.18 3.22
C VAL A 72 6.99 5.56 4.59
N VAL A 73 7.57 6.31 5.53
CA VAL A 73 7.83 5.85 6.91
C VAL A 73 6.52 5.57 7.65
N VAL A 74 5.53 6.46 7.55
CA VAL A 74 4.21 6.27 8.17
C VAL A 74 3.51 5.04 7.61
N ARG A 75 3.53 4.83 6.29
CA ARG A 75 2.97 3.64 5.66
C ARG A 75 3.68 2.38 6.13
N PHE A 76 5.02 2.38 6.13
CA PHE A 76 5.83 1.25 6.56
C PHE A 76 5.55 0.88 8.01
N LEU A 77 5.75 1.82 8.94
CA LEU A 77 5.56 1.58 10.38
C LEU A 77 4.09 1.29 10.72
N GLY A 78 3.14 1.98 10.10
CA GLY A 78 1.71 1.74 10.30
C GLY A 78 1.29 0.35 9.84
N SER A 79 1.76 -0.08 8.67
CA SER A 79 1.48 -1.42 8.15
C SER A 79 2.15 -2.52 9.00
N LEU A 80 3.40 -2.30 9.44
CA LEU A 80 4.10 -3.21 10.36
C LEU A 80 3.44 -3.29 11.73
N LEU A 81 2.96 -2.17 12.28
CA LEU A 81 2.27 -2.14 13.56
C LEU A 81 1.02 -3.01 13.52
N VAL A 82 0.17 -2.85 12.50
CA VAL A 82 -1.05 -3.63 12.36
C VAL A 82 -0.73 -5.12 12.15
N LEU A 83 0.24 -5.44 11.30
CA LEU A 83 0.68 -6.81 11.10
C LEU A 83 1.26 -7.43 12.39
N GLY A 84 2.09 -6.68 13.11
CA GLY A 84 2.68 -7.10 14.38
C GLY A 84 1.62 -7.34 15.46
N LEU A 85 0.62 -6.45 15.58
CA LEU A 85 -0.52 -6.64 16.48
C LEU A 85 -1.33 -7.90 16.12
N TYR A 86 -1.51 -8.16 14.83
CA TYR A 86 -2.15 -9.37 14.36
C TYR A 86 -1.35 -10.62 14.78
N LEU A 87 -0.04 -10.65 14.49
CA LEU A 87 0.83 -11.78 14.82
C LEU A 87 0.92 -12.01 16.33
N TYR A 88 0.99 -10.94 17.11
CA TYR A 88 1.00 -11.01 18.57
C TYR A 88 -0.28 -11.66 19.11
N ARG A 89 -1.45 -11.25 18.60
CA ARG A 89 -2.74 -11.85 18.96
C ARG A 89 -2.89 -13.30 18.46
N ALA A 90 -2.29 -13.61 17.31
CA ALA A 90 -2.30 -14.96 16.73
C ALA A 90 -1.31 -15.93 17.43
N GLY A 91 -0.50 -15.46 18.38
CA GLY A 91 0.50 -16.30 19.08
C GLY A 91 1.77 -16.58 18.26
N GLY A 92 2.06 -15.73 17.28
CA GLY A 92 3.22 -15.82 16.39
C GLY A 92 2.94 -16.59 15.09
N VAL A 93 4.02 -16.93 14.38
CA VAL A 93 3.95 -17.64 13.09
C VAL A 93 4.03 -19.14 13.33
N ARG A 94 2.89 -19.77 13.61
CA ARG A 94 2.82 -21.19 13.98
C ARG A 94 2.18 -22.07 12.92
N ASP A 95 1.40 -21.48 12.02
CA ASP A 95 0.60 -22.19 11.02
C ASP A 95 0.88 -21.69 9.58
N THR A 96 0.54 -22.54 8.61
CA THR A 96 0.66 -22.24 7.17
C THR A 96 -0.17 -21.01 6.76
N GLY A 97 -1.28 -20.73 7.46
CA GLY A 97 -2.10 -19.55 7.21
C GLY A 97 -1.38 -18.24 7.57
N THR A 98 -0.71 -18.18 8.71
CA THR A 98 0.07 -16.98 9.07
C THR A 98 1.20 -16.71 8.08
N MET A 99 1.84 -17.76 7.53
CA MET A 99 2.83 -17.60 6.46
C MET A 99 2.22 -17.05 5.16
N SER A 100 1.06 -17.55 4.74
CA SER A 100 0.38 -17.04 3.54
C SER A 100 -0.05 -15.58 3.71
N LEU A 101 -0.43 -15.17 4.92
CA LEU A 101 -0.70 -13.76 5.23
C LEU A 101 0.54 -12.88 5.11
N LEU A 102 1.69 -13.32 5.65
CA LEU A 102 2.96 -12.59 5.56
C LEU A 102 3.38 -12.39 4.10
N ILE A 103 3.35 -13.45 3.29
CA ILE A 103 3.67 -13.38 1.87
C ILE A 103 2.73 -12.40 1.16
N THR A 104 1.43 -12.53 1.41
CA THR A 104 0.42 -11.61 0.86
C THR A 104 0.69 -10.17 1.25
N PHE A 105 1.01 -9.92 2.53
CA PHE A 105 1.35 -8.60 3.03
C PHE A 105 2.54 -7.99 2.30
N PHE A 106 3.65 -8.73 2.18
CA PHE A 106 4.85 -8.21 1.51
C PHE A 106 4.61 -7.96 0.02
N LEU A 107 3.95 -8.89 -0.68
CA LEU A 107 3.61 -8.71 -2.10
C LEU A 107 2.76 -7.46 -2.31
N LEU A 108 1.68 -7.31 -1.54
CA LEU A 108 0.83 -6.13 -1.62
C LEU A 108 1.61 -4.86 -1.25
N TYR A 109 2.40 -4.90 -0.17
CA TYR A 109 3.20 -3.75 0.27
C TYR A 109 4.14 -3.27 -0.84
N PHE A 110 4.83 -4.17 -1.52
CA PHE A 110 5.72 -3.83 -2.63
C PHE A 110 4.96 -3.29 -3.85
N LEU A 111 3.80 -3.85 -4.16
CA LEU A 111 2.94 -3.33 -5.24
C LEU A 111 2.49 -1.89 -4.96
N TYR A 112 2.02 -1.59 -3.75
CA TYR A 112 1.66 -0.22 -3.36
C TYR A 112 2.87 0.71 -3.30
N ALA A 113 4.03 0.24 -2.83
CA ALA A 113 5.27 1.01 -2.83
C ALA A 113 5.72 1.37 -4.26
N GLY A 114 5.71 0.39 -5.16
CA GLY A 114 6.04 0.58 -6.58
C GLY A 114 5.06 1.53 -7.27
N PHE A 115 3.77 1.39 -6.98
CA PHE A 115 2.74 2.31 -7.46
C PHE A 115 2.99 3.76 -6.99
N GLU A 116 3.33 3.95 -5.70
CA GLU A 116 3.62 5.26 -5.13
C GLU A 116 4.82 5.93 -5.83
N ILE A 117 5.90 5.17 -6.04
CA ILE A 117 7.09 5.63 -6.79
C ILE A 117 6.72 5.99 -8.23
N TRP A 118 5.99 5.12 -8.94
CA TRP A 118 5.54 5.38 -10.31
C TRP A 118 4.66 6.63 -10.41
N ALA A 119 3.74 6.81 -9.46
CA ALA A 119 2.84 7.96 -9.42
C ALA A 119 3.61 9.27 -9.18
N ILE A 120 4.69 9.23 -8.41
CA ILE A 120 5.55 10.40 -8.20
C ILE A 120 6.36 10.71 -9.45
N LEU A 121 7.01 9.71 -10.04
CA LEU A 121 7.81 9.89 -11.26
C LEU A 121 6.98 10.41 -12.43
N SER A 122 5.75 9.92 -12.59
CA SER A 122 4.83 10.39 -13.63
C SER A 122 4.36 11.83 -13.41
N ASN A 123 4.24 12.28 -12.15
CA ASN A 123 3.93 13.67 -11.82
C ASN A 123 5.17 14.59 -11.88
N LEU A 124 6.39 14.07 -11.73
CA LEU A 124 7.64 14.83 -11.84
C LEU A 124 8.14 14.98 -13.28
N ARG A 125 7.71 14.11 -14.21
CA ARG A 125 8.08 14.13 -15.64
C ARG A 125 7.93 15.48 -16.36
N PRO A 126 6.96 16.35 -16.05
CA PRO A 126 6.86 17.68 -16.65
C PRO A 126 7.94 18.67 -16.18
N PHE A 127 8.56 18.46 -15.01
CA PHE A 127 9.54 19.40 -14.44
C PHE A 127 10.97 19.17 -14.94
N SER A 128 11.24 18.06 -15.65
CA SER A 128 12.57 17.73 -16.20
C SER A 128 12.82 18.26 -17.62
N LYS A 129 11.88 19.01 -18.21
CA LYS A 129 12.07 19.71 -19.50
C LYS A 129 12.32 21.20 -19.24
N SER A 130 13.48 21.51 -18.70
CA SER A 130 14.05 22.85 -18.63
C SER A 130 15.56 22.68 -18.42
N GLY A 131 16.21 22.15 -19.45
CA GLY A 131 17.65 22.04 -19.58
C GLY A 131 17.98 22.20 -21.05
#